data_AF-A0A813JSN1-F1
#
_entry.id   AF-A0A813JSN1-F1
#
_cell.length_a   1.000
_cell.length_b   1.000
_cell.length_c   1.000
_cell.angle_alpha   90.00
_cell.angle_beta   90.00
_cell.angle_gamma   90.00
#
_symmetry.space_group_name_H-M   'P 1'
#
loop_
_entity.id
_entity.type
_entity.pdbx_description
1 polymer ?
#
loop_
_entity_poly.entity_id
_entity_poly.type
_entity_poly.pdbx_seq_one_letter_code
_entity_poly.pdbx_strand_id
1 'polypeptide(L)'
;VALEDTDPSEGHVTGTVRWVVPSGEDLAYMSQYSVYLADAEDGSNPLKVASVPRGTNSLAIASPVATEGRSFVLVYGENPVGMSVSPSIAASFFDEGLPTSTSTTSTFDGTTTQTMTTTNPYLISAKNLRFSDAAPEGGKIGGFVIWDPPYIAPSENAYWWVVMANDADATGTLAALWNFELVEPFSPATGTNQIEIHPGGGGS
;
A
#
# COMPACT_ATOMS: atom_id res chain seq x y z
N VAL A 1 18.17 18.23 -2.92
CA VAL A 1 17.32 17.96 -1.73
C VAL A 1 17.08 16.47 -1.68
N ALA A 2 16.83 15.90 -0.50
CA ALA A 2 16.44 14.51 -0.33
C ALA A 2 15.39 14.43 0.79
N LEU A 3 14.38 13.59 0.61
CA LEU A 3 13.44 13.19 1.65
C LEU A 3 13.78 11.74 2.04
N GLU A 4 14.03 11.52 3.32
CA GLU A 4 14.10 10.18 3.91
C GLU A 4 12.72 9.89 4.51
N ASP A 5 11.91 9.13 3.77
CA ASP A 5 10.58 8.72 4.21
C ASP A 5 10.68 7.61 5.26
N THR A 6 9.84 7.72 6.29
CA THR A 6 9.76 6.76 7.39
C THR A 6 8.32 6.34 7.70
N ASP A 7 7.35 6.78 6.91
CA ASP A 7 5.96 6.38 7.12
C ASP A 7 5.76 4.94 6.62
N PRO A 8 5.21 4.03 7.44
CA PRO A 8 4.93 2.68 7.00
C PRO A 8 3.67 2.58 6.12
N SER A 9 2.91 3.66 5.93
CA SER A 9 1.61 3.67 5.27
C SER A 9 1.71 4.25 3.87
N GLU A 10 1.26 3.48 2.87
CA GLU A 10 1.18 3.96 1.49
C GLU A 10 0.37 5.26 1.38
N GLY A 11 0.82 6.15 0.50
CA GLY A 11 0.23 7.44 0.20
C GLY A 11 0.54 8.50 1.23
N HIS A 12 1.42 8.24 2.20
CA HIS A 12 1.78 9.16 3.27
C HIS A 12 3.30 9.24 3.42
N VAL A 13 3.79 10.42 3.80
CA VAL A 13 5.20 10.61 4.11
C VAL A 13 5.40 11.18 5.50
N THR A 14 6.43 10.67 6.18
CA THR A 14 7.02 11.25 7.40
C THR A 14 8.53 11.27 7.27
N GLY A 15 9.25 11.75 8.28
CA GLY A 15 10.70 11.65 8.30
C GLY A 15 11.39 12.99 8.07
N THR A 16 12.50 13.01 7.34
CA THR A 16 13.36 14.21 7.28
C THR A 16 13.66 14.64 5.85
N VAL A 17 13.32 15.88 5.52
CA VAL A 17 13.78 16.57 4.32
C VAL A 17 15.10 17.27 4.61
N ARG A 18 16.14 17.03 3.80
CA ARG A 18 17.44 17.71 3.88
C ARG A 18 17.80 18.35 2.55
N TRP A 19 18.34 19.55 2.58
CA TRP A 19 18.80 20.23 1.38
C TRP A 19 20.17 20.88 1.56
N VAL A 20 20.81 21.17 0.42
CA VAL A 20 22.07 21.92 0.37
C VAL A 20 21.77 23.21 -0.36
N VAL A 21 22.09 24.33 0.27
CA VAL A 21 21.98 25.65 -0.35
C VAL A 21 23.13 25.79 -1.35
N PRO A 22 22.87 26.10 -2.64
CA PRO A 22 23.93 26.32 -3.61
C PRO A 22 24.86 27.47 -3.21
N SER A 23 26.18 27.28 -3.39
CA SER A 23 27.18 28.32 -3.14
C SER A 23 27.09 29.38 -4.24
N GLY A 24 26.37 30.46 -3.99
CA GLY A 24 26.15 31.53 -4.97
C GLY A 24 24.80 32.23 -4.84
N GLU A 25 23.86 31.62 -4.10
CA GLU A 25 22.56 32.24 -3.82
C GLU A 25 22.69 33.43 -2.87
N ASP A 26 22.07 34.55 -3.25
CA ASP A 26 21.95 35.71 -2.37
C ASP A 26 20.78 35.49 -1.39
N LEU A 27 21.11 35.09 -0.16
CA LEU A 27 20.15 34.88 0.91
C LEU A 27 19.91 36.14 1.76
N ALA A 28 20.47 37.30 1.41
CA ALA A 28 20.45 38.50 2.26
C ALA A 28 19.02 38.92 2.63
N TYR A 29 18.10 38.81 1.67
CA TYR A 29 16.69 39.18 1.83
C TYR A 29 15.77 38.02 2.18
N MET A 30 16.27 36.78 2.24
CA MET A 30 15.46 35.62 2.58
C MET A 30 15.23 35.57 4.10
N SER A 31 14.01 35.28 4.53
CA SER A 31 13.67 35.09 5.95
C SER A 31 13.45 33.63 6.32
N GLN A 32 12.89 32.82 5.42
CA GLN A 32 12.56 31.43 5.68
C GLN A 32 12.63 30.57 4.42
N TYR A 33 12.69 29.26 4.62
CA TYR A 33 12.44 28.25 3.59
C TYR A 33 11.02 27.71 3.75
N SER A 34 10.30 27.54 2.65
CA SER A 34 9.00 26.87 2.62
C SER A 34 9.12 25.59 1.80
N VAL A 35 8.73 24.47 2.41
CA VAL A 35 8.84 23.13 1.82
C VAL A 35 7.48 22.67 1.34
N TYR A 36 7.43 22.14 0.12
CA TYR A 36 6.22 21.69 -0.55
C TYR A 36 6.42 20.29 -1.13
N LEU A 37 5.33 19.56 -1.27
CA LEU A 37 5.22 18.42 -2.19
C LEU A 37 4.61 18.89 -3.52
N ALA A 38 4.96 18.28 -4.64
CA ALA A 38 4.43 18.61 -5.97
C ALA A 38 4.39 17.39 -6.90
N ASP A 39 3.60 17.50 -7.96
CA ASP A 39 3.47 16.45 -8.98
C ASP A 39 4.71 16.40 -9.90
N ALA A 40 5.35 17.55 -10.14
CA ALA A 40 6.57 17.66 -10.93
C ALA A 40 7.56 18.69 -10.38
N GLU A 41 8.78 18.68 -10.93
CA GLU A 41 9.90 19.56 -10.56
C GLU A 41 9.56 21.06 -10.70
N ASP A 42 8.61 21.41 -11.57
CA ASP A 42 8.19 22.78 -11.84
C ASP A 42 7.28 23.39 -10.77
N GLY A 43 6.81 22.60 -9.80
CA GLY A 43 5.84 23.06 -8.80
C GLY A 43 4.39 22.95 -9.20
N SER A 44 4.05 22.11 -10.17
CA SER A 44 2.66 21.72 -10.44
C SER A 44 1.98 21.10 -9.22
N ASN A 45 0.76 21.56 -8.94
CA ASN A 45 -0.10 21.10 -7.82
C ASN A 45 0.61 21.08 -6.45
N PRO A 46 1.11 22.22 -5.95
CA PRO A 46 1.96 22.24 -4.76
C PRO A 46 1.13 22.10 -3.47
N LEU A 47 1.56 21.19 -2.58
CA LEU A 47 1.03 21.02 -1.22
C LEU A 47 2.06 21.52 -0.22
N LYS A 48 1.71 22.55 0.57
CA LYS A 48 2.62 23.09 1.59
C LYS A 48 2.76 22.09 2.74
N VAL A 49 4.00 21.70 3.04
CA VAL A 49 4.32 20.84 4.19
C VAL A 49 4.58 21.71 5.43
N ALA A 50 5.58 22.59 5.38
CA ALA A 50 5.94 23.48 6.48
C ALA A 50 6.86 24.62 6.01
N SER A 51 7.18 25.53 6.94
CA SER A 51 8.21 26.55 6.76
C SER A 51 9.23 26.47 7.90
N VAL A 52 10.50 26.72 7.60
CA VAL A 52 11.60 26.74 8.57
C VAL A 52 12.43 28.02 8.45
N PRO A 53 12.99 28.57 9.54
CA PRO A 53 13.75 29.81 9.49
C PRO A 53 15.01 29.70 8.61
N ARG A 54 15.46 30.84 8.06
CA ARG A 54 16.78 30.92 7.38
C ARG A 54 17.90 30.39 8.29
N GLY A 55 18.87 29.71 7.68
CA GLY A 55 20.01 29.12 8.39
C GLY A 55 19.77 27.67 8.81
N THR A 56 18.56 27.15 8.58
CA THR A 56 18.26 25.72 8.62
C THR A 56 18.38 25.11 7.23
N ASN A 57 18.72 23.82 7.18
CA ASN A 57 18.85 23.04 5.95
C ASN A 57 18.15 21.68 6.04
N SER A 58 17.24 21.57 7.02
CA SER A 58 16.47 20.36 7.25
C SER A 58 15.09 20.68 7.85
N LEU A 59 14.11 19.87 7.49
CA LEU A 59 12.76 19.87 8.06
C LEU A 59 12.40 18.44 8.50
N ALA A 60 11.93 18.29 9.73
CA ALA A 60 11.33 17.04 10.19
C ALA A 60 9.80 17.08 10.00
N ILE A 61 9.26 16.11 9.27
CA ILE A 61 7.83 15.90 9.06
C ILE A 61 7.35 14.97 10.18
N ALA A 62 6.88 15.57 11.28
CA ALA A 62 6.55 14.85 12.51
C ALA A 62 5.19 14.12 12.48
N SER A 63 4.32 14.48 11.53
CA SER A 63 2.99 13.89 11.35
C SER A 63 2.82 13.44 9.89
N PRO A 64 2.20 12.29 9.63
CA PRO A 64 1.95 11.80 8.28
C PRO A 64 1.31 12.87 7.38
N VAL A 65 1.91 13.08 6.21
CA VAL A 65 1.40 13.98 5.17
C VAL A 65 0.97 13.14 3.98
N ALA A 66 -0.31 13.22 3.60
CA ALA A 66 -0.80 12.55 2.41
C ALA A 66 -0.11 13.11 1.16
N THR A 67 0.50 12.25 0.35
CA THR A 67 1.19 12.65 -0.89
C THR A 67 0.18 13.03 -1.96
N GLU A 68 -0.96 12.35 -2.01
CA GLU A 68 -2.00 12.46 -3.05
C GLU A 68 -1.44 12.32 -4.48
N GLY A 69 -0.41 11.49 -4.66
CA GLY A 69 0.25 11.26 -5.95
C GLY A 69 1.42 12.21 -6.27
N ARG A 70 1.72 13.17 -5.38
CA ARG A 70 2.90 14.04 -5.49
C ARG A 70 4.18 13.23 -5.26
N SER A 71 5.16 13.42 -6.13
CA SER A 71 6.43 12.67 -6.12
C SER A 71 7.66 13.56 -6.04
N PHE A 72 7.48 14.89 -5.93
CA PHE A 72 8.57 15.84 -5.81
C PHE A 72 8.49 16.59 -4.48
N VAL A 73 9.66 16.84 -3.89
CA VAL A 73 9.83 17.77 -2.77
C VAL A 73 10.52 19.03 -3.28
N LEU A 74 9.91 20.18 -2.98
CA LEU A 74 10.34 21.49 -3.43
C LEU A 74 10.66 22.39 -2.24
N VAL A 75 11.72 23.16 -2.35
CA VAL A 75 12.11 24.15 -1.34
C VAL A 75 12.14 25.52 -1.99
N TYR A 76 11.34 26.44 -1.47
CA TYR A 76 11.29 27.83 -1.89
C TYR A 76 11.93 28.72 -0.85
N GLY A 77 12.72 29.70 -1.31
CA GLY A 77 13.06 30.86 -0.48
C GLY A 77 11.87 31.80 -0.35
N GLU A 78 11.61 32.30 0.86
CA GLU A 78 10.53 33.22 1.14
C GLU A 78 11.03 34.39 2.01
N ASN A 79 10.47 35.57 1.75
CA ASN A 79 10.69 36.79 2.51
C ASN A 79 9.35 37.50 2.80
N PRO A 80 9.33 38.61 3.58
CA PRO A 80 8.09 39.33 3.87
C PRO A 80 7.36 39.91 2.64
N VAL A 81 8.02 39.98 1.49
CA VAL A 81 7.45 40.49 0.22
C VAL A 81 6.81 39.33 -0.56
N GLY A 82 7.31 38.11 -0.42
CA GLY A 82 6.73 36.93 -1.04
C GLY A 82 7.68 35.74 -1.14
N MET A 83 7.19 34.71 -1.81
CA MET A 83 7.91 33.48 -2.13
C MET A 83 8.60 33.61 -3.49
N SER A 84 9.72 32.91 -3.67
CA SER A 84 10.37 32.76 -4.97
C SER A 84 9.38 32.29 -6.05
N VAL A 85 9.54 32.78 -7.27
CA VAL A 85 8.71 32.43 -8.44
C VAL A 85 8.96 31.00 -8.95
N SER A 86 10.14 30.45 -8.65
CA SER A 86 10.53 29.08 -8.98
C SER A 86 11.10 28.38 -7.74
N PRO A 87 10.98 27.05 -7.64
CA PRO A 87 11.63 26.32 -6.55
C PRO A 87 13.14 26.56 -6.61
N SER A 88 13.73 26.88 -5.46
CA SER A 88 15.18 27.06 -5.34
C SER A 88 15.89 25.71 -5.38
N ILE A 89 15.21 24.66 -4.92
CA ILE A 89 15.72 23.28 -4.89
C ILE A 89 14.53 22.34 -5.13
N ALA A 90 14.73 21.33 -5.97
CA ALA A 90 13.75 20.28 -6.25
C ALA A 90 14.42 18.91 -6.27
N ALA A 91 13.70 17.86 -5.87
CA ALA A 91 14.07 16.47 -6.13
C ALA A 91 12.84 15.57 -6.09
N SER A 92 12.88 14.48 -6.83
CA SER A 92 11.92 13.39 -6.67
C SER A 92 12.16 12.65 -5.35
N PHE A 93 11.11 12.09 -4.77
CA PHE A 93 11.17 11.13 -3.67
C PHE A 93 10.31 9.91 -4.03
N PHE A 94 10.52 8.82 -3.29
CA PHE A 94 9.67 7.63 -3.34
C PHE A 94 8.99 7.48 -1.98
N ASP A 95 7.71 7.17 -2.01
CA ASP A 95 6.95 6.73 -0.85
C ASP A 95 7.37 5.28 -0.56
N GLU A 96 7.95 5.05 0.62
CA GLU A 96 8.43 3.73 1.07
C GLU A 96 7.36 2.98 1.89
N GLY A 97 6.18 3.59 2.05
CA GLY A 97 5.04 3.05 2.77
C GLY A 97 4.46 1.81 2.10
N LEU A 98 3.94 0.91 2.92
CA LEU A 98 3.23 -0.29 2.49
C LEU A 98 1.71 -0.08 2.64
N PRO A 99 0.89 -0.73 1.80
CA PRO A 99 -0.55 -0.70 1.98
C PRO A 99 -0.95 -1.37 3.30
N THR A 100 -1.70 -0.66 4.13
CA THR A 100 -2.26 -1.22 5.37
C THR A 100 -3.34 -2.25 5.03
N SER A 101 -3.05 -3.54 5.25
CA SER A 101 -4.04 -4.61 5.11
C SER A 101 -4.87 -4.73 6.38
N THR A 102 -6.20 -4.60 6.27
CA THR A 102 -7.13 -4.86 7.38
C THR A 102 -7.83 -6.21 7.14
N SER A 103 -7.54 -7.20 8.00
CA SER A 103 -8.22 -8.49 8.02
C SER A 103 -9.33 -8.47 9.08
N THR A 104 -10.58 -8.67 8.67
CA THR A 104 -11.71 -8.88 9.58
C THR A 104 -11.90 -10.37 9.82
N THR A 105 -11.65 -10.81 11.06
CA THR A 105 -11.96 -12.18 11.50
C THR A 105 -13.42 -12.24 11.97
N SER A 106 -14.21 -13.17 11.43
CA SER A 106 -15.53 -13.53 11.97
C SER A 106 -15.53 -15.00 12.40
N THR A 107 -16.08 -15.26 13.59
CA THR A 107 -16.28 -16.62 14.13
C THR A 107 -17.56 -17.23 13.55
N PHE A 108 -17.47 -18.49 13.12
CA PHE A 108 -18.56 -19.22 12.48
C PHE A 108 -19.40 -20.02 13.48
N ASP A 109 -20.73 -19.95 13.33
CA ASP A 109 -21.70 -20.88 13.91
C ASP A 109 -22.81 -21.17 12.88
N GLY A 110 -22.58 -22.17 12.02
CA GLY A 110 -23.61 -22.89 11.25
C GLY A 110 -24.45 -22.14 10.19
N THR A 111 -24.36 -22.61 8.95
CA THR A 111 -25.37 -22.46 7.85
C THR A 111 -25.60 -21.11 7.16
N THR A 112 -24.72 -20.10 7.28
CA THR A 112 -24.89 -18.84 6.53
C THR A 112 -23.73 -18.54 5.58
N THR A 113 -24.04 -18.22 4.32
CA THR A 113 -23.10 -17.67 3.32
C THR A 113 -22.54 -16.34 3.83
N GLN A 114 -21.21 -16.24 3.99
CA GLN A 114 -20.56 -15.01 4.43
C GLN A 114 -19.80 -14.32 3.30
N THR A 115 -19.76 -12.99 3.36
CA THR A 115 -18.90 -12.15 2.52
C THR A 115 -17.80 -11.57 3.41
N MET A 116 -16.56 -11.96 3.17
CA MET A 116 -15.38 -11.33 3.75
C MET A 116 -14.96 -10.16 2.86
N THR A 117 -14.95 -8.96 3.43
CA THR A 117 -14.54 -7.73 2.74
C THR A 117 -13.13 -7.38 3.16
N THR A 118 -12.17 -7.64 2.29
CA THR A 118 -10.81 -7.09 2.35
C THR A 118 -10.81 -5.69 1.75
N THR A 119 -10.48 -4.68 2.56
CA THR A 119 -10.36 -3.29 2.09
C THR A 119 -8.87 -2.96 1.94
N ASN A 120 -8.24 -3.41 0.84
CA ASN A 120 -6.92 -2.93 0.44
C ASN A 120 -7.11 -1.92 -0.72
N PRO A 121 -6.60 -0.67 -0.60
CA PRO A 121 -6.78 0.36 -1.63
C PRO A 121 -5.90 0.23 -2.89
N TYR A 122 -4.93 -0.70 -3.01
CA TYR A 122 -4.23 -0.99 -4.29
C TYR A 122 -4.14 -2.49 -4.70
N LEU A 123 -3.74 -2.70 -5.95
CA LEU A 123 -4.30 -3.58 -7.01
C LEU A 123 -4.01 -5.09 -6.96
N ILE A 124 -3.63 -5.69 -5.83
CA ILE A 124 -3.33 -7.13 -5.77
C ILE A 124 -3.93 -7.89 -4.58
N SER A 125 -4.95 -7.33 -3.93
CA SER A 125 -5.76 -8.11 -2.97
C SER A 125 -7.10 -8.54 -3.56
N ALA A 126 -7.33 -9.85 -3.52
CA ALA A 126 -8.64 -10.44 -3.74
C ALA A 126 -9.68 -9.80 -2.82
N LYS A 127 -10.85 -9.42 -3.35
CA LYS A 127 -11.99 -8.84 -2.63
C LYS A 127 -13.11 -9.87 -2.48
N ASN A 128 -14.13 -9.58 -1.67
CA ASN A 128 -15.36 -10.36 -1.57
C ASN A 128 -15.13 -11.87 -1.42
N LEU A 129 -14.18 -12.26 -0.56
CA LEU A 129 -13.88 -13.66 -0.29
C LEU A 129 -15.12 -14.32 0.34
N ARG A 130 -15.57 -15.43 -0.23
CA ARG A 130 -16.76 -16.18 0.19
C ARG A 130 -16.41 -17.64 0.29
N PHE A 131 -16.88 -18.30 1.34
CA PHE A 131 -16.76 -19.74 1.50
C PHE A 131 -18.16 -20.34 1.66
N SER A 132 -18.38 -21.48 1.00
CA SER A 132 -19.58 -22.30 1.15
C SER A 132 -19.17 -23.72 1.46
N ASP A 133 -19.52 -24.19 2.67
CA ASP A 133 -19.31 -25.58 3.04
C ASP A 133 -20.44 -26.47 2.51
N ALA A 134 -20.09 -27.51 1.76
CA ALA A 134 -21.01 -28.50 1.26
C ALA A 134 -20.73 -29.92 1.80
N ALA A 135 -19.78 -30.08 2.72
CA ALA A 135 -19.48 -31.37 3.31
C ALA A 135 -20.62 -31.83 4.23
N PRO A 136 -21.22 -33.01 3.99
CA PRO A 136 -22.30 -33.53 4.84
C PRO A 136 -21.79 -34.10 6.17
N GLU A 137 -20.46 -34.14 6.37
CA GLU A 137 -19.80 -34.85 7.46
C GLU A 137 -19.16 -33.86 8.44
N GLY A 138 -19.47 -34.00 9.73
CA GLY A 138 -18.85 -33.17 10.77
C GLY A 138 -17.33 -33.32 10.78
N GLY A 139 -16.62 -32.18 10.82
CA GLY A 139 -15.16 -32.14 10.86
C GLY A 139 -14.47 -32.24 9.48
N LYS A 140 -15.24 -32.22 8.39
CA LYS A 140 -14.70 -32.04 7.04
C LYS A 140 -15.20 -30.73 6.46
N ILE A 141 -14.42 -30.21 5.51
CA ILE A 141 -14.80 -29.08 4.69
C ILE A 141 -14.92 -29.56 3.24
N GLY A 142 -15.90 -29.03 2.52
CA GLY A 142 -16.07 -29.22 1.09
C GLY A 142 -16.73 -28.00 0.46
N GLY A 143 -16.92 -27.97 -0.86
CA GLY A 143 -17.63 -26.89 -1.53
C GLY A 143 -16.71 -25.87 -2.17
N PHE A 144 -16.94 -24.57 -2.00
CA PHE A 144 -16.28 -23.55 -2.81
C PHE A 144 -15.74 -22.38 -1.99
N VAL A 145 -14.56 -21.91 -2.37
CA VAL A 145 -14.03 -20.58 -2.04
C VAL A 145 -14.09 -19.73 -3.29
N ILE A 146 -14.71 -18.56 -3.20
CA ILE A 146 -14.85 -17.60 -4.30
C ILE A 146 -14.29 -16.26 -3.84
N TRP A 147 -13.61 -15.54 -4.73
CA TRP A 147 -13.17 -14.17 -4.49
C TRP A 147 -13.34 -13.33 -5.74
N ASP A 148 -13.26 -12.02 -5.61
CA ASP A 148 -13.11 -11.11 -6.75
C ASP A 148 -11.62 -10.85 -6.92
N PRO A 149 -11.01 -11.24 -8.06
CA PRO A 149 -9.61 -10.95 -8.28
C PRO A 149 -9.45 -9.43 -8.41
N PRO A 150 -8.35 -8.87 -7.90
CA PRO A 150 -8.06 -7.48 -8.13
C PRO A 150 -7.67 -7.27 -9.60
N TYR A 151 -7.78 -6.02 -10.05
CA TYR A 151 -7.35 -5.68 -11.41
C TYR A 151 -5.83 -5.78 -11.51
N ILE A 152 -5.35 -6.72 -12.33
CA ILE A 152 -3.93 -6.90 -12.63
C ILE A 152 -3.72 -6.43 -14.06
N ALA A 153 -2.71 -5.59 -14.29
CA ALA A 153 -2.36 -5.15 -15.62
C ALA A 153 -1.98 -6.38 -16.49
N PRO A 154 -2.36 -6.45 -17.77
CA PRO A 154 -2.11 -7.63 -18.61
C PRO A 154 -0.62 -7.95 -18.84
N SER A 155 0.30 -7.09 -18.41
CA SER A 155 1.75 -7.33 -18.40
C SER A 155 2.27 -8.05 -17.14
N GLU A 156 1.42 -8.25 -16.13
CA GLU A 156 1.80 -8.82 -14.84
C GLU A 156 1.22 -10.23 -14.68
N ASN A 157 2.10 -11.19 -14.34
CA ASN A 157 1.67 -12.51 -13.93
C ASN A 157 1.33 -12.47 -12.43
N ALA A 158 0.08 -12.78 -12.08
CA ALA A 158 -0.31 -12.93 -10.68
C ALA A 158 -0.70 -14.39 -10.40
N TYR A 159 -0.32 -14.85 -9.22
CA TYR A 159 -0.63 -16.18 -8.70
C TYR A 159 -1.34 -16.03 -7.36
N TRP A 160 -2.31 -16.90 -7.08
CA TRP A 160 -3.07 -16.90 -5.84
C TRP A 160 -2.74 -18.15 -5.03
N TRP A 161 -2.51 -18.00 -3.73
CA TRP A 161 -2.57 -19.12 -2.79
C TRP A 161 -3.75 -18.94 -1.85
N VAL A 162 -4.54 -19.99 -1.69
CA VAL A 162 -5.61 -20.05 -0.69
C VAL A 162 -5.20 -21.08 0.36
N VAL A 163 -5.14 -20.63 1.60
CA VAL A 163 -4.71 -21.42 2.76
C VAL A 163 -5.77 -21.37 3.84
N MET A 164 -5.87 -22.44 4.62
CA MET A 164 -6.48 -22.37 5.94
C MET A 164 -5.40 -22.00 6.95
N ALA A 165 -5.66 -20.97 7.73
CA ALA A 165 -4.83 -20.59 8.86
C ALA A 165 -5.56 -20.91 10.17
N ASN A 166 -4.80 -21.26 11.19
CA ASN A 166 -5.30 -21.44 12.55
C ASN A 166 -5.36 -20.14 13.37
N ASP A 167 -4.90 -19.03 12.79
CA ASP A 167 -4.97 -17.69 13.35
C ASP A 167 -5.25 -16.65 12.26
N ALA A 168 -5.66 -15.45 12.69
CA ALA A 168 -6.07 -14.35 11.81
C ALA A 168 -4.92 -13.75 10.99
N ASP A 169 -3.69 -13.93 11.45
CA ASP A 169 -2.49 -13.32 10.89
C ASP A 169 -1.71 -14.31 10.01
N ALA A 170 -2.22 -15.53 9.82
CA ALA A 170 -1.57 -16.62 9.10
C ALA A 170 -0.15 -16.93 9.62
N THR A 171 0.10 -16.73 10.93
CA THR A 171 1.44 -16.89 11.55
C THR A 171 1.71 -18.31 12.02
N GLY A 172 0.67 -19.11 12.23
CA GLY A 172 0.73 -20.49 12.67
C GLY A 172 0.76 -21.49 11.50
N THR A 173 0.15 -22.66 11.74
CA THR A 173 0.15 -23.74 10.75
C THR A 173 -0.79 -23.39 9.60
N LEU A 174 -0.23 -23.27 8.40
CA LEU A 174 -0.98 -23.11 7.16
C LEU A 174 -1.27 -24.49 6.57
N ALA A 175 -2.54 -24.77 6.32
CA ALA A 175 -2.94 -25.91 5.51
C ALA A 175 -3.34 -25.42 4.12
N ALA A 176 -2.51 -25.72 3.12
CA ALA A 176 -2.87 -25.47 1.73
C ALA A 176 -4.12 -26.30 1.37
N LEU A 177 -5.08 -25.66 0.71
CA LEU A 177 -6.25 -26.33 0.17
C LEU A 177 -5.90 -26.88 -1.22
N TRP A 178 -6.10 -28.17 -1.44
CA TRP A 178 -5.75 -28.87 -2.69
C TRP A 178 -7.02 -29.21 -3.49
N ASN A 179 -6.99 -28.99 -4.81
CA ASN A 179 -7.93 -29.58 -5.76
C ASN A 179 -7.25 -30.84 -6.38
N PHE A 180 -7.92 -31.99 -6.34
CA PHE A 180 -7.39 -33.28 -6.81
C PHE A 180 -7.27 -33.40 -8.35
N GLU A 181 -7.78 -32.43 -9.12
CA GLU A 181 -7.68 -32.43 -10.58
C GLU A 181 -6.44 -31.72 -11.16
N LEU A 182 -5.52 -31.20 -10.32
CA LEU A 182 -4.42 -30.33 -10.76
C LEU A 182 -3.05 -30.80 -10.24
N VAL A 183 -2.08 -30.93 -11.14
CA VAL A 183 -0.81 -31.69 -10.96
C VAL A 183 0.30 -30.92 -10.23
N GLU A 184 0.13 -29.63 -9.93
CA GLU A 184 1.17 -28.76 -9.36
C GLU A 184 0.54 -27.75 -8.38
N PRO A 185 1.26 -27.23 -7.37
CA PRO A 185 0.74 -26.19 -6.48
C PRO A 185 0.27 -24.99 -7.32
N PHE A 186 -1.03 -24.70 -7.18
CA PHE A 186 -1.86 -23.82 -8.00
C PHE A 186 -1.17 -22.55 -8.52
N SER A 187 -1.08 -22.47 -9.86
CA SER A 187 -1.10 -21.22 -10.60
C SER A 187 -2.43 -21.18 -11.37
N PRO A 188 -3.50 -20.55 -10.86
CA PRO A 188 -4.69 -20.35 -11.69
C PRO A 188 -4.28 -19.54 -12.90
N ALA A 189 -4.79 -19.92 -14.07
CA ALA A 189 -4.79 -18.99 -15.20
C ALA A 189 -5.50 -17.69 -14.78
N THR A 190 -5.00 -16.57 -15.30
CA THR A 190 -5.61 -15.24 -15.19
C THR A 190 -7.11 -15.35 -15.49
N GLY A 191 -7.97 -15.04 -14.51
CA GLY A 191 -9.44 -15.11 -14.64
C GLY A 191 -10.15 -16.22 -13.86
N THR A 192 -9.41 -17.10 -13.16
CA THR A 192 -10.03 -18.10 -12.26
C THR A 192 -10.16 -17.51 -10.85
N ASN A 193 -11.39 -17.32 -10.37
CA ASN A 193 -11.69 -16.65 -9.10
C ASN A 193 -12.48 -17.54 -8.12
N GLN A 194 -12.38 -18.85 -8.32
CA GLN A 194 -13.05 -19.87 -7.53
C GLN A 194 -12.14 -21.09 -7.36
N ILE A 195 -12.13 -21.68 -6.17
CA ILE A 195 -11.52 -22.98 -5.85
C ILE A 195 -12.62 -23.90 -5.34
N GLU A 196 -12.70 -25.09 -5.92
CA GLU A 196 -13.46 -26.20 -5.36
C GLU A 196 -12.60 -26.94 -4.33
N ILE A 197 -13.15 -27.09 -3.13
CA ILE A 197 -12.56 -27.87 -2.05
C ILE A 197 -13.26 -29.22 -2.05
N HIS A 198 -12.49 -30.27 -2.34
CA HIS A 198 -12.98 -31.62 -2.15
C HIS A 198 -12.69 -32.07 -0.73
N PRO A 199 -13.67 -32.65 -0.01
CA PRO A 199 -13.40 -33.32 1.24
C PRO A 199 -12.38 -34.42 0.95
N GLY A 200 -11.19 -34.33 1.56
CA GLY A 200 -10.06 -35.19 1.25
C GLY A 200 -10.47 -36.65 1.14
N GLY A 201 -10.43 -37.18 -0.09
CA GLY A 201 -10.52 -38.61 -0.34
C GLY A 201 -9.20 -39.20 0.14
N GLY A 202 -9.19 -39.81 1.32
CA GLY A 202 -8.06 -40.59 1.76
C GLY A 202 -7.78 -41.68 0.73
N GLY A 203 -6.78 -41.47 -0.11
CA GLY A 203 -6.14 -42.54 -0.85
C GLY A 203 -5.63 -43.55 0.18
N SER A 204 -6.19 -44.75 0.11
CA SER A 204 -5.79 -45.91 0.93
C SER A 204 -4.50 -46.51 0.39
#